data_AF-A0A9W9Y1F2-F1
#
_entry.id   AF-A0A9W9Y1F2-F1
#
_cell.length_a   1.000
_cell.length_b   1.000
_cell.length_c   1.000
_cell.angle_alpha   90.00
_cell.angle_beta   90.00
_cell.angle_gamma   90.00
#
_symmetry.space_group_name_H-M   'P 1'
#
loop_
_entity.id
_entity.type
_entity.pdbx_description
1 polymer ?
#
loop_
_entity_poly.entity_id
_entity_poly.type
_entity_poly.pdbx_seq_one_letter_code
_entity_poly.pdbx_strand_id
1 'polypeptide(L)'
;MSEQPIAWIPVCTAPESVTKAKIILACASTSVRNSNNDRDWNCQNWVGEALTELVKIGCLTKEERVAAIDKILEIILEAELKDDGLY
;
A
#
# COMPACT_ATOMS: atom_id res chain seq x y z
N MET A 1 -15.84 -18.18 -14.44
CA MET A 1 -15.20 -18.01 -13.12
C MET A 1 -15.54 -16.61 -12.65
N SER A 2 -16.29 -16.47 -11.57
CA SER A 2 -16.55 -15.14 -10.98
C SER A 2 -15.27 -14.67 -10.30
N GLU A 3 -14.75 -13.51 -10.69
CA GLU A 3 -13.65 -12.86 -9.96
C GLU A 3 -14.04 -12.74 -8.48
N GLN A 4 -13.17 -13.19 -7.59
CA GLN A 4 -13.38 -12.93 -6.17
C GLN A 4 -13.34 -11.42 -5.94
N PRO A 5 -14.23 -10.86 -5.11
CA PRO A 5 -14.26 -9.43 -4.86
C PRO A 5 -12.91 -8.99 -4.30
N ILE A 6 -12.36 -7.92 -4.88
CA ILE A 6 -11.15 -7.26 -4.38
C ILE A 6 -11.37 -6.93 -2.90
N ALA A 7 -10.59 -7.55 -2.01
CA ALA A 7 -10.58 -7.20 -0.60
C ALA A 7 -9.89 -5.83 -0.46
N TRP A 8 -10.69 -4.79 -0.25
CA TRP A 8 -10.16 -3.46 0.04
C TRP A 8 -9.59 -3.43 1.45
N ILE A 9 -8.33 -2.99 1.58
CA ILE A 9 -7.69 -2.78 2.87
C ILE A 9 -7.93 -1.33 3.28
N PRO A 10 -8.73 -1.05 4.32
CA PRO A 10 -8.87 0.30 4.82
C PRO A 10 -7.54 0.76 5.44
N VAL A 11 -7.01 1.89 4.98
CA VAL A 11 -5.74 2.45 5.46
C VAL A 11 -5.99 3.53 6.52
N CYS A 12 -6.92 4.45 6.26
CA CYS A 12 -7.37 5.48 7.21
C CYS A 12 -8.68 6.11 6.75
N THR A 13 -9.26 6.95 7.61
CA THR A 13 -10.26 7.94 7.22
C THR A 13 -9.54 9.24 6.92
N ALA A 14 -9.60 9.72 5.68
CA ALA A 14 -8.91 10.96 5.29
C ALA A 14 -9.45 12.17 6.09
N PRO A 15 -8.59 13.00 6.70
CA PRO A 15 -9.03 14.22 7.36
C PRO A 15 -9.66 15.21 6.38
N GLU A 16 -10.63 16.02 6.83
CA GLU A 16 -11.32 17.00 5.97
C GLU A 16 -10.36 18.03 5.33
N SER A 17 -9.24 18.32 6.00
CA SER A 17 -8.19 19.23 5.51
C SER A 17 -7.36 18.65 4.35
N VAL A 18 -7.49 17.34 4.09
CA VAL A 18 -6.76 16.61 3.04
C VAL A 18 -7.70 16.32 1.88
N THR A 19 -7.59 17.13 0.84
CA THR A 19 -8.37 16.95 -0.38
C THR A 19 -7.90 15.73 -1.18
N LYS A 20 -8.80 15.14 -1.97
CA LYS A 20 -8.48 14.10 -2.97
C LYS A 20 -7.31 14.49 -3.88
N ALA A 21 -7.22 15.75 -4.31
CA ALA A 21 -6.14 16.23 -5.17
C ALA A 21 -4.76 16.12 -4.50
N LYS A 22 -4.67 16.43 -3.19
CA LYS A 22 -3.42 16.27 -2.41
C LYS A 22 -3.00 14.80 -2.32
N ILE A 23 -3.97 13.89 -2.11
CA ILE A 23 -3.71 12.44 -2.06
C ILE A 23 -3.17 11.96 -3.41
N ILE A 24 -3.84 12.31 -4.51
CA ILE A 24 -3.39 11.95 -5.86
C ILE A 24 -1.98 12.47 -6.12
N LEU A 25 -1.71 13.73 -5.80
CA LEU A 25 -0.40 14.34 -6.02
C LEU A 25 0.69 13.65 -5.20
N ALA A 26 0.43 13.35 -3.92
CA ALA A 26 1.36 12.64 -3.05
C ALA A 26 1.71 11.25 -3.62
N CYS A 27 0.71 10.46 -4.00
CA CYS A 27 0.93 9.15 -4.63
C CYS A 27 1.69 9.29 -5.97
N ALA A 28 1.29 10.24 -6.83
CA ALA A 28 1.94 10.45 -8.12
C ALA A 28 3.40 10.94 -8.00
N SER A 29 3.75 11.60 -6.89
CA SER A 29 5.12 12.04 -6.61
C SER A 29 6.03 10.94 -6.05
N THR A 30 5.47 9.76 -5.74
CA THR A 30 6.23 8.64 -5.20
C THR A 30 7.12 8.05 -6.29
N SER A 31 8.43 8.02 -6.03
CA SER A 31 9.42 7.59 -7.01
C SER A 31 9.27 6.10 -7.34
N VAL A 32 9.42 5.77 -8.62
CA VAL A 32 9.51 4.38 -9.07
C VAL A 32 10.97 4.08 -9.37
N ARG A 33 11.55 3.11 -8.66
CA ARG A 33 12.94 2.70 -8.83
C ARG A 33 13.02 1.53 -9.80
N ASN A 34 13.33 1.82 -11.06
CA ASN A 34 13.36 0.85 -12.16
C ASN A 34 14.75 0.70 -12.79
N SER A 35 15.83 1.07 -12.08
CA SER A 35 17.17 0.90 -12.61
C SER A 35 17.63 -0.56 -12.51
N ASN A 36 18.66 -0.92 -13.27
CA ASN A 36 19.27 -2.26 -13.19
C ASN A 36 19.82 -2.61 -11.79
N ASN A 37 20.03 -1.61 -10.93
CA ASN A 37 20.51 -1.78 -9.56
C ASN A 37 19.37 -1.97 -8.55
N ASP A 38 18.12 -1.74 -8.94
CA ASP A 38 16.94 -1.81 -8.06
C ASP A 38 16.20 -3.15 -8.20
N ARG A 39 16.93 -4.27 -8.37
CA ARG A 39 16.31 -5.57 -8.71
C ARG A 39 15.34 -6.09 -7.65
N ASP A 40 15.57 -5.74 -6.40
CA ASP A 40 14.71 -6.16 -5.28
C ASP A 40 13.54 -5.18 -5.06
N TRP A 41 13.52 -4.06 -5.79
CA TRP A 41 12.44 -3.08 -5.70
C TRP A 41 11.18 -3.62 -6.37
N ASN A 42 10.08 -3.64 -5.63
CA ASN A 42 8.79 -4.12 -6.10
C ASN A 42 7.65 -3.18 -5.71
N CYS A 43 6.42 -3.59 -6.05
CA CYS A 43 5.22 -2.81 -5.77
C CYS A 43 4.98 -2.57 -4.28
N GLN A 44 5.37 -3.49 -3.39
CA GLN A 44 5.21 -3.31 -1.95
C GLN A 44 6.11 -2.19 -1.43
N ASN A 45 7.34 -2.08 -1.96
CA ASN A 45 8.21 -0.97 -1.61
C ASN A 45 7.62 0.37 -2.04
N TRP A 46 7.05 0.44 -3.25
CA TRP A 46 6.38 1.64 -3.74
C TRP A 46 5.17 2.02 -2.87
N VAL A 47 4.34 1.04 -2.48
CA VAL A 47 3.21 1.30 -1.56
C VAL A 47 3.71 1.86 -0.23
N GLY A 48 4.78 1.30 0.33
CA GLY A 48 5.39 1.81 1.56
C GLY A 48 5.94 3.23 1.46
N GLU A 49 6.48 3.62 0.31
CA GLU A 49 6.89 5.00 0.04
C GLU A 49 5.68 5.92 -0.17
N ALA A 50 4.65 5.50 -0.91
CA ALA A 50 3.43 6.28 -1.12
C ALA A 50 2.69 6.58 0.19
N LEU A 51 2.58 5.60 1.10
CA LEU A 51 2.05 5.81 2.44
C LEU A 51 2.91 6.80 3.24
N THR A 52 4.22 6.83 3.01
CA THR A 52 5.11 7.83 3.63
C THR A 52 4.81 9.25 3.13
N GLU A 53 4.55 9.43 1.83
CA GLU A 53 4.13 10.73 1.29
C GLU A 53 2.77 11.17 1.86
N LEU A 54 1.85 10.22 2.07
CA LEU A 54 0.56 10.50 2.70
C LEU A 54 0.71 10.94 4.17
N VAL A 55 1.69 10.40 4.91
CA VAL A 55 2.02 10.90 6.26
C VAL A 55 2.52 12.35 6.21
N LYS A 56 3.37 12.69 5.24
CA LYS A 56 3.93 14.06 5.12
C LYS A 56 2.87 15.13 4.90
N ILE A 57 1.80 14.80 4.17
CA ILE A 57 0.68 15.74 3.93
C ILE A 57 -0.37 15.71 5.05
N GLY A 58 -0.14 14.92 6.11
CA GLY A 58 -1.06 14.77 7.24
C GLY A 58 -2.31 13.94 6.94
N CYS A 59 -2.28 13.11 5.89
CA CYS A 59 -3.37 12.19 5.58
C CYS A 59 -3.35 10.97 6.49
N LEU A 60 -2.16 10.51 6.86
CA LEU A 60 -1.91 9.36 7.74
C LEU A 60 -1.08 9.80 8.94
N THR A 61 -1.32 9.13 10.06
CA THR A 61 -0.36 9.05 11.16
C THR A 61 0.74 8.02 10.83
N LYS A 62 1.85 8.06 11.57
CA LYS A 62 2.91 7.06 11.40
C LYS A 62 2.43 5.67 11.80
N GLU A 63 1.57 5.62 12.80
CA GLU A 63 0.97 4.42 13.37
C GLU A 63 0.02 3.75 12.36
N GLU A 64 -0.85 4.52 11.71
CA GLU A 64 -1.72 4.02 10.63
C GLU A 64 -0.92 3.50 9.43
N ARG A 65 0.18 4.18 9.07
CA ARG A 65 1.09 3.69 8.03
C ARG A 65 1.67 2.33 8.37
N VAL A 66 2.13 2.12 9.60
CA VAL A 66 2.69 0.83 10.05
C VAL A 66 1.62 -0.25 10.01
N ALA A 67 0.45 0.01 10.58
CA ALA A 67 -0.67 -0.93 10.59
C ALA A 67 -1.12 -1.33 9.17
N ALA A 68 -1.12 -0.38 8.22
CA ALA A 68 -1.44 -0.67 6.83
C ALA A 68 -0.42 -1.60 6.15
N ILE A 69 0.88 -1.41 6.43
CA ILE A 69 1.94 -2.30 5.93
C ILE A 69 1.82 -3.69 6.54
N ASP A 70 1.62 -3.78 7.86
CA ASP A 70 1.45 -5.06 8.55
C ASP A 70 0.25 -5.83 7.97
N LYS A 71 -0.86 -5.13 7.66
CA LYS A 71 -2.04 -5.76 7.07
C LYS A 71 -1.81 -6.27 5.64
N ILE A 72 -1.02 -5.56 4.85
CA ILE A 72 -0.62 -6.02 3.51
C ILE A 72 0.20 -7.32 3.64
N LEU A 73 1.16 -7.36 4.56
CA LEU A 73 1.98 -8.56 4.79
C LEU A 73 1.14 -9.75 5.26
N GLU A 74 0.22 -9.54 6.20
CA GLU A 74 -0.71 -10.57 6.68
C GLU A 74 -1.51 -11.18 5.52
N ILE A 75 -2.07 -10.35 4.64
CA ILE A 75 -2.87 -10.81 3.49
C ILE A 75 -2.02 -11.57 2.46
N ILE A 76 -0.80 -11.11 2.19
CA ILE A 76 0.11 -11.80 1.26
C ILE A 76 0.48 -13.19 1.81
N LEU A 77 0.83 -13.28 3.10
CA LEU A 77 1.13 -14.54 3.76
C LEU A 77 -0.09 -15.48 3.78
N GLU A 78 -1.27 -14.96 4.08
CA GLU A 78 -2.51 -15.75 4.00
C GLU A 78 -2.83 -16.25 2.60
N ALA A 79 -2.44 -15.52 1.55
CA ALA A 79 -2.64 -15.93 0.18
C ALA A 79 -1.68 -17.07 -0.20
N GLU A 80 -0.41 -16.98 0.18
CA GLU A 80 0.58 -18.05 -0.03
C GLU A 80 0.18 -19.34 0.70
N LEU A 81 -0.35 -19.24 1.93
CA LEU A 81 -0.88 -20.37 2.71
C LEU A 81 -2.22 -20.94 2.20
N LYS A 82 -2.81 -20.38 1.15
CA LYS A 82 -4.01 -20.95 0.50
C LYS A 82 -3.67 -21.59 -0.86
N ASP A 83 -2.47 -21.31 -1.38
CA ASP A 83 -1.94 -21.82 -2.65
C ASP A 83 -1.02 -23.05 -2.44
N ASP A 84 -0.85 -23.50 -1.19
CA ASP A 84 -0.07 -24.66 -0.75
C ASP A 84 -0.74 -26.03 -1.00
N GLY A 85 -1.69 -26.09 -1.94
CA GLY A 85 -1.95 -27.30 -2.72
C GLY A 85 -2.64 -28.45 -1.99
N LEU A 86 -3.85 -28.23 -1.47
CA LEU A 86 -4.83 -29.31 -1.29
C LEU A 86 -5.66 -29.46 -2.58
N TYR A 87 -5.02 -30.02 -3.61
CA TYR A 87 -5.65 -30.72 -4.74
C TYR A 87 -4.97 -32.07 -4.97
#